data_AF-A0A426Q412-F1
#
_entry.id   AF-A0A426Q412-F1
#
_cell.length_a   1.000
_cell.length_b   1.000
_cell.length_c   1.000
_cell.angle_alpha   90.00
_cell.angle_beta   90.00
_cell.angle_gamma   90.00
#
_symmetry.space_group_name_H-M   'P 1'
#
loop_
_entity.id
_entity.type
_entity.pdbx_description
1 polymer ?
#
loop_
_entity_poly.entity_id
_entity_poly.type
_entity_poly.pdbx_seq_one_letter_code
_entity_poly.pdbx_strand_id
1 'polypeptide(L)'
;MGFVAEYSPTVRADAVDLLLDGLRKGLSIVDAAAVVHDVHGVSRQRLTQWARADGHVLRPTYAAMEAAQAEIRKLRRQIDVLSGRED
;
A
#
# COMPACT_ATOMS: atom_id res chain seq x y z
N MET A 1 23.64 9.48 4.05
CA MET A 1 23.67 8.01 3.90
C MET A 1 22.54 7.47 4.77
N GLY A 2 21.36 7.24 4.20
CA GLY A 2 20.18 6.85 4.98
C GLY A 2 20.21 5.36 5.29
N PHE A 3 20.32 4.99 6.56
CA PHE A 3 20.19 3.62 7.02
C PHE A 3 18.78 3.13 6.67
N VAL A 4 18.66 2.33 5.61
CA VAL A 4 17.47 1.51 5.40
C VAL A 4 17.60 0.43 6.47
N ALA A 5 16.88 0.57 7.59
CA ALA A 5 16.79 -0.50 8.57
C ALA A 5 16.33 -1.75 7.82
N GLU A 6 17.22 -2.72 7.69
CA GLU A 6 16.94 -3.95 6.97
C GLU A 6 15.88 -4.70 7.78
N TYR A 7 14.64 -4.69 7.29
CA TYR A 7 13.56 -5.44 7.93
C TYR A 7 14.00 -6.90 8.06
N SER A 8 13.95 -7.44 9.28
CA SER A 8 14.28 -8.85 9.50
C SER A 8 13.39 -9.74 8.61
N PRO A 9 13.90 -10.87 8.11
CA PRO A 9 13.15 -11.77 7.22
C PRO A 9 11.83 -12.24 7.84
N THR A 10 11.77 -12.34 9.18
CA THR A 10 10.54 -12.64 9.93
C THR A 10 9.48 -11.55 9.77
N VAL A 11 9.86 -10.27 9.84
CA VAL A 11 8.93 -9.15 9.64
C VAL A 11 8.40 -9.15 8.21
N ARG A 12 9.24 -9.48 7.23
CA ARG A 12 8.80 -9.63 5.83
C ARG A 12 7.74 -10.71 5.70
N ALA A 13 7.99 -11.91 6.24
CA ALA A 13 7.07 -13.03 6.12
C ALA A 13 5.72 -12.74 6.79
N ASP A 14 5.76 -12.21 8.01
CA ASP A 14 4.58 -11.86 8.79
C ASP A 14 3.74 -10.75 8.12
N ALA A 15 4.41 -9.71 7.60
CA ALA A 15 3.75 -8.62 6.91
C ALA A 15 3.07 -9.04 5.59
N VAL A 16 3.65 -10.02 4.87
CA VAL A 16 3.02 -10.59 3.66
C VAL A 16 1.85 -11.50 4.04
N ASP A 17 1.98 -12.31 5.09
CA ASP A 17 0.89 -13.17 5.56
C ASP A 17 -0.32 -12.34 6.00
N LEU A 18 -0.08 -11.29 6.81
CA LEU A 18 -1.10 -10.35 7.27
C LEU A 18 -1.80 -9.64 6.10
N LEU A 19 -1.06 -9.26 5.06
CA LEU A 19 -1.64 -8.70 3.83
C LEU A 19 -2.58 -9.71 3.15
N LEU A 20 -2.13 -10.96 3.00
CA LEU A 20 -2.91 -12.01 2.32
C LEU A 20 -4.14 -12.43 3.14
N ASP A 21 -4.03 -12.50 4.46
CA ASP A 21 -5.15 -12.75 5.37
C ASP A 21 -6.23 -11.66 5.23
N GLY A 22 -5.83 -10.38 5.21
CA GLY A 22 -6.74 -9.28 4.95
C GLY A 22 -7.48 -9.43 3.62
N LEU A 23 -6.76 -9.80 2.56
CA LEU A 23 -7.36 -10.05 1.25
C LEU A 23 -8.33 -11.25 1.25
N ARG A 24 -8.00 -12.34 1.95
CA ARG A 24 -8.90 -13.51 2.11
C ARG A 24 -10.17 -13.16 2.88
N LYS A 25 -10.08 -12.22 3.83
CA LYS A 25 -11.23 -11.68 4.58
C LYS A 25 -12.06 -10.66 3.78
N GLY A 26 -11.68 -10.39 2.52
CA GLY A 26 -12.40 -9.49 1.62
C GLY A 26 -12.02 -8.02 1.77
N LEU A 27 -10.94 -7.70 2.51
CA LEU A 27 -10.42 -6.34 2.55
C LEU A 27 -9.85 -5.95 1.18
N SER A 28 -9.89 -4.65 0.89
CA SER A 28 -9.18 -4.12 -0.27
C SER A 28 -7.66 -4.21 -0.01
N ILE A 29 -6.86 -4.24 -1.08
CA ILE A 29 -5.38 -4.16 -0.98
C ILE A 29 -4.95 -2.91 -0.20
N VAL A 30 -5.72 -1.82 -0.29
CA VAL A 30 -5.40 -0.56 0.40
C VAL A 30 -5.62 -0.72 1.90
N ASP A 31 -6.76 -1.27 2.32
CA ASP A 31 -7.08 -1.50 3.73
C ASP A 31 -6.15 -2.53 4.36
N ALA A 32 -5.92 -3.66 3.68
CA ALA A 32 -5.00 -4.68 4.16
C ALA A 32 -3.56 -4.14 4.30
N ALA A 33 -3.09 -3.33 3.34
CA ALA A 33 -1.78 -2.69 3.45
C ALA A 33 -1.71 -1.63 4.55
N ALA A 34 -2.83 -0.95 4.86
CA ALA A 34 -2.89 0.00 5.97
C ALA A 34 -2.75 -0.71 7.32
N VAL A 35 -3.38 -1.87 7.50
CA VAL A 35 -3.22 -2.71 8.70
C VAL A 35 -1.76 -3.12 8.87
N VAL A 36 -1.12 -3.60 7.80
CA VAL A 36 0.28 -4.02 7.85
C VAL A 36 1.22 -2.84 8.14
N HIS A 37 0.90 -1.65 7.64
CA HIS A 37 1.65 -0.43 7.95
C HIS A 37 1.51 -0.04 9.43
N ASP A 38 0.31 -0.14 10.00
CA ASP A 38 0.06 0.15 11.42
C ASP A 38 0.84 -0.81 12.34
N VAL A 39 0.86 -2.10 12.01
CA VAL A 39 1.52 -3.13 12.83
C VAL A 39 3.04 -3.13 12.69
N HIS A 40 3.56 -3.03 11.47
CA HIS A 40 5.00 -3.22 11.19
C HIS A 40 5.73 -1.97 10.68
N GLY A 41 5.02 -0.86 10.48
CA GLY A 41 5.58 0.33 9.84
C GLY A 41 5.92 0.15 8.35
N VAL A 42 5.59 -1.00 7.75
CA VAL A 42 6.01 -1.33 6.39
C VAL A 42 5.13 -0.57 5.39
N SER A 43 5.76 0.18 4.49
CA SER A 43 5.03 0.91 3.45
C SER A 43 4.41 -0.03 2.41
N ARG A 44 3.25 0.36 1.85
CA ARG A 44 2.57 -0.39 0.77
C ARG A 44 3.49 -0.78 -0.38
N GLN A 45 4.35 0.15 -0.83
CA GLN A 45 5.30 -0.11 -1.92
C GLN A 45 6.29 -1.24 -1.60
N ARG A 46 6.69 -1.39 -0.33
CA ARG A 46 7.56 -2.47 0.13
C ARG A 46 6.80 -3.80 0.14
N LEU A 47 5.55 -3.79 0.63
CA LEU A 47 4.68 -4.97 0.64
C LEU A 47 4.40 -5.52 -0.75
N THR A 48 4.10 -4.65 -1.71
CA THR A 48 3.90 -5.06 -3.11
C THR A 48 5.16 -5.68 -3.70
N GLN A 49 6.35 -5.17 -3.37
CA GLN A 49 7.61 -5.75 -3.81
C GLN A 49 7.86 -7.13 -3.19
N TRP A 50 7.60 -7.31 -1.89
CA TRP A 50 7.74 -8.60 -1.22
C TRP A 50 6.74 -9.63 -1.72
N ALA A 51 5.47 -9.26 -1.84
CA ALA A 51 4.43 -10.13 -2.39
C ALA A 51 4.78 -10.58 -3.81
N ARG A 52 5.29 -9.67 -4.65
CA ARG A 52 5.76 -10.01 -6.00
C ARG A 52 6.98 -10.93 -6.00
N ALA A 53 7.93 -10.70 -5.09
CA ALA A 53 9.10 -11.56 -4.93
C ALA A 53 8.73 -12.97 -4.43
N ASP A 54 7.63 -13.11 -3.70
CA ASP A 54 7.03 -14.38 -3.29
C ASP A 54 6.15 -15.04 -4.39
N GLY A 55 6.01 -14.40 -5.55
CA GLY A 55 5.20 -14.92 -6.66
C GLY A 55 3.71 -14.58 -6.56
N HIS A 56 3.28 -13.78 -5.58
CA HIS A 56 1.91 -13.31 -5.49
C HIS A 56 1.67 -12.15 -6.47
N VAL A 57 0.77 -12.38 -7.44
CA VAL A 57 0.24 -11.31 -8.29
C VAL A 57 -0.91 -10.64 -7.56
N LEU A 58 -0.62 -9.52 -6.91
CA LEU A 58 -1.64 -8.63 -6.35
C LEU A 58 -2.40 -7.98 -7.51
N ARG A 59 -3.45 -8.65 -8.02
CA ARG A 59 -4.33 -8.04 -9.01
C ARG A 59 -5.22 -7.01 -8.31
N PRO A 60 -5.19 -5.74 -8.73
CA PRO A 60 -6.21 -4.80 -8.29
C PRO A 60 -7.57 -5.33 -8.75
N THR A 61 -8.48 -5.51 -7.79
CA THR A 61 -9.89 -5.74 -8.11
C THR A 61 -10.47 -4.48 -8.72
N TYR A 62 -11.57 -4.60 -9.49
CA TYR A 62 -12.23 -3.44 -10.09
C TYR A 62 -12.62 -2.39 -9.03
N ALA A 63 -13.09 -2.85 -7.87
CA ALA A 63 -13.37 -2.00 -6.71
C ALA A 63 -12.12 -1.27 -6.19
N ALA A 64 -10.96 -1.93 -6.14
CA ALA A 64 -9.70 -1.29 -5.76
C ALA A 64 -9.22 -0.27 -6.81
N MET A 65 -9.53 -0.47 -8.09
CA MET A 65 -9.27 0.53 -9.14
C MET A 65 -10.16 1.76 -9.00
N GLU A 66 -11.46 1.60 -8.70
CA GLU A 66 -12.35 2.74 -8.47
C GLU A 66 -11.91 3.58 -7.26
N ALA A 67 -11.58 2.92 -6.14
CA ALA A 67 -11.05 3.60 -4.96
C ALA A 67 -9.73 4.33 -5.25
N ALA A 68 -8.81 3.69 -5.99
CA ALA A 68 -7.56 4.31 -6.40
C ALA A 68 -7.77 5.51 -7.35
N GLN A 69 -8.72 5.43 -8.29
CA GLN A 69 -9.06 6.55 -9.15
C GLN A 69 -9.70 7.71 -8.38
N ALA A 70 -10.54 7.42 -7.39
CA ALA A 70 -11.13 8.44 -6.53
C ALA A 70 -10.04 9.20 -5.74
N GLU A 71 -9.06 8.47 -5.20
CA GLU A 71 -7.91 9.08 -4.49
C GLU A 71 -7.04 9.91 -5.44
N ILE A 72 -6.73 9.41 -6.64
CA ILE A 72 -5.99 10.18 -7.66
C ILE A 72 -6.73 11.47 -8.02
N ARG A 73 -8.06 11.43 -8.18
CA ARG A 73 -8.88 12.63 -8.42
C ARG A 73 -8.84 13.60 -7.25
N LYS A 74 -8.82 13.11 -6.01
CA LYS A 74 -8.70 13.95 -4.81
C LYS A 74 -7.33 14.61 -4.72
N LEU A 75 -6.25 13.84 -4.90
CA LEU A 75 -4.88 14.36 -4.91
C LEU A 75 -4.66 15.39 -6.03
N ARG A 76 -5.18 15.14 -7.23
CA ARG A 76 -5.13 16.12 -8.34
C ARG A 76 -5.84 17.42 -8.00
N ARG A 77 -7.01 17.36 -7.34
CA ARG A 77 -7.71 18.56 -6.86
C ARG A 77 -6.93 19.30 -5.77
N GLN A 78 -6.25 18.59 -4.89
CA GLN A 78 -5.40 19.22 -3.88
C GLN A 78 -4.18 19.90 -4.51
N ILE A 79 -3.57 19.29 -5.52
CA ILE A 79 -2.47 19.89 -6.28
C ILE A 79 -2.95 21.18 -6.99
N ASP A 80 -4.11 21.14 -7.64
CA ASP A 80 -4.71 22.31 -8.30
C ASP A 80 -4.96 23.48 -7.32
N VAL A 81 -5.54 23.18 -6.15
CA VAL A 81 -5.78 24.18 -5.09
C VAL A 81 -4.48 24.75 -4.51
N LEU A 82 -3.43 23.94 -4.40
CA LEU A 82 -2.13 24.38 -3.90
C LEU A 82 -1.34 25.19 -4.95
N SER A 83 -1.42 24.81 -6.23
CA SER A 83 -0.79 25.53 -7.34
C SER A 83 -1.52 26.83 -7.71
N GLY A 84 -2.80 26.99 -7.35
CA GLY A 84 -3.56 28.23 -7.53
C GLY A 84 -3.37 29.26 -6.42
N ARG A 85 -2.46 29.05 -5.46
CA ARG A 85 -2.21 29.94 -4.31
C ARG A 85 -0.92 30.75 -4.43
N GLU A 86 -0.39 30.83 -5.65
CA GLU A 86 0.73 31.70 -6.05
C GLU A 86 0.22 32.77 -7.02
N ASP A 87 -0.63 33.69 -6.54
CA ASP A 87 -0.85 35.01 -7.16
C ASP A 87 -0.98 36.07 -6.07
#